data_AF-A0A948QF65-F1
#
_entry.id   AF-A0A948QF65-F1
#
_cell.length_a   1.000
_cell.length_b   1.000
_cell.length_c   1.000
_cell.angle_alpha   90.00
_cell.angle_beta   90.00
_cell.angle_gamma   90.00
#
_symmetry.space_group_name_H-M   'P 1'
#
loop_
_entity.id
_entity.type
_entity.pdbx_description
1 polymer ?
#
loop_
_entity_poly.entity_id
_entity_poly.type
_entity_poly.pdbx_seq_one_letter_code
_entity_poly.pdbx_strand_id
1 'polypeptide(L)'
;MGIGNTTASSAICAVMTGKPVAEVTGQGTGLTDEQLQHKIIVIERALAINQPEPSKPLEVLAKVGGFEIGGLVGVMLGAAAKRIPVVIDGFISGAAALIATALSPGLKDYLIAAHLSAEPGHRILLEHLGLKPLLSLDMRLGEGTGAALGIFLAETAARVLNEMATFGEAGVSEGDKQTID
;
A
#
# COMPACT_ATOMS: atom_id res chain seq x y z
N MET A 1 4.38 -3.38 -13.89
CA MET A 1 5.18 -4.61 -13.95
C MET A 1 6.64 -4.22 -14.17
N GLY A 2 7.58 -4.81 -13.44
CA GLY A 2 9.00 -4.48 -13.56
C GLY A 2 9.86 -5.48 -12.80
N ILE A 3 10.79 -6.15 -13.47
CA ILE A 3 11.71 -7.09 -12.81
C ILE A 3 12.65 -6.30 -11.89
N GLY A 4 12.78 -6.76 -10.63
CA GLY A 4 13.64 -6.12 -9.63
C GLY A 4 12.99 -4.96 -8.86
N ASN A 5 11.73 -4.60 -9.14
CA ASN A 5 11.07 -3.46 -8.49
C ASN A 5 10.79 -3.65 -6.99
N THR A 6 10.81 -4.89 -6.47
CA THR A 6 10.76 -5.14 -5.02
C THR A 6 12.01 -4.61 -4.31
N THR A 7 13.16 -4.54 -4.98
CA THR A 7 14.39 -3.93 -4.45
C THR A 7 14.21 -2.41 -4.28
N ALA A 8 13.72 -1.72 -5.31
CA ALA A 8 13.42 -0.29 -5.24
C ALA A 8 12.31 0.02 -4.20
N SER A 9 11.29 -0.83 -4.14
CA SER A 9 10.20 -0.70 -3.16
C SER A 9 10.70 -0.85 -1.71
N SER A 10 11.60 -1.80 -1.44
CA SER A 10 12.24 -1.95 -0.13
C SER A 10 13.15 -0.77 0.21
N ALA A 11 13.88 -0.20 -0.77
CA ALA A 11 14.68 1.00 -0.55
C ALA A 11 13.82 2.20 -0.16
N ILE A 12 12.71 2.45 -0.88
CA ILE A 12 11.73 3.49 -0.53
C ILE A 12 11.14 3.21 0.85
N CYS A 13 10.70 1.98 1.13
CA CYS A 13 10.10 1.63 2.41
C CYS A 13 11.06 1.88 3.57
N ALA A 14 12.32 1.46 3.47
CA ALA A 14 13.34 1.68 4.49
C ALA A 14 13.52 3.18 4.79
N VAL A 15 13.67 4.00 3.74
CA VAL A 15 13.87 5.46 3.88
C VAL A 15 12.66 6.13 4.52
N MET A 16 11.46 5.87 3.99
CA MET A 16 10.25 6.57 4.40
C MET A 16 9.77 6.15 5.80
N THR A 17 10.00 4.89 6.19
CA THR A 17 9.56 4.37 7.50
C THR A 17 10.65 4.42 8.58
N GLY A 18 11.91 4.67 8.19
CA GLY A 18 13.08 4.62 9.08
C GLY A 18 13.44 3.21 9.56
N LYS A 19 12.88 2.16 8.96
CA LYS A 19 13.13 0.77 9.33
C LYS A 19 14.39 0.21 8.68
N PRO A 20 15.10 -0.72 9.34
CA PRO A 20 16.24 -1.40 8.74
C PRO A 20 15.88 -2.07 7.42
N VAL A 21 16.81 -2.06 6.45
CA VAL A 21 16.61 -2.67 5.13
C VAL A 21 16.24 -4.14 5.26
N ALA A 22 16.88 -4.86 6.19
CA ALA A 22 16.60 -6.27 6.46
C ALA A 22 15.15 -6.56 6.91
N GLU A 23 14.48 -5.60 7.57
CA GLU A 23 13.09 -5.79 8.03
C GLU A 23 12.06 -5.58 6.91
N VAL A 24 12.39 -4.74 5.92
CA VAL A 24 11.45 -4.37 4.84
C VAL A 24 11.72 -5.12 3.53
N THR A 25 12.70 -6.02 3.51
CA THR A 25 13.13 -6.73 2.31
C THR A 25 12.72 -8.20 2.35
N GLY A 26 11.88 -8.61 1.40
CA GLY A 26 11.47 -10.01 1.21
C GLY A 26 12.17 -10.69 0.05
N GLN A 27 11.94 -12.00 -0.04
CA GLN A 27 12.41 -12.87 -1.12
C GLN A 27 11.76 -12.56 -2.48
N GLY A 28 10.68 -11.76 -2.54
CA GLY A 28 10.02 -11.41 -3.79
C GLY A 28 9.54 -12.64 -4.55
N THR A 29 10.10 -12.85 -5.75
CA THR A 29 9.77 -13.97 -6.65
C THR A 29 10.43 -15.30 -6.27
N GLY A 30 10.71 -15.52 -4.98
CA GLY A 30 11.26 -16.79 -4.47
C GLY A 30 12.79 -16.88 -4.46
N LEU A 31 13.48 -15.78 -4.13
CA LEU A 31 14.93 -15.79 -3.91
C LEU A 31 15.35 -16.73 -2.77
N THR A 32 16.54 -17.31 -2.87
CA THR A 32 17.18 -18.04 -1.75
C THR A 32 17.62 -17.07 -0.65
N ASP A 33 17.99 -17.61 0.51
CA ASP A 33 18.46 -16.78 1.63
C ASP A 33 19.75 -16.04 1.29
N GLU A 34 20.68 -16.64 0.55
CA GLU A 34 21.90 -15.98 0.08
C GLU A 34 21.59 -14.83 -0.89
N GLN A 35 20.62 -15.04 -1.79
CA GLN A 35 20.16 -14.02 -2.71
C GLN A 35 19.43 -12.88 -1.99
N LEU A 36 18.67 -13.19 -0.94
CA LEU A 36 18.05 -12.19 -0.07
C LEU A 36 19.10 -11.35 0.65
N GLN A 37 20.13 -11.97 1.22
CA GLN A 37 21.24 -11.24 1.85
C GLN A 37 21.96 -10.34 0.84
N HIS A 38 22.21 -10.84 -0.37
CA HIS A 38 22.79 -10.01 -1.42
C HIS A 38 21.88 -8.82 -1.80
N LYS A 39 20.57 -9.05 -1.91
CA LYS A 39 19.58 -7.99 -2.18
C LYS A 39 19.60 -6.91 -1.09
N ILE A 40 19.67 -7.29 0.18
CA ILE A 40 19.80 -6.36 1.32
C ILE A 40 21.06 -5.51 1.17
N ILE A 41 22.21 -6.12 0.91
CA ILE A 41 23.49 -5.41 0.71
C ILE A 41 23.41 -4.42 -0.46
N VAL A 42 22.76 -4.81 -1.57
CA VAL A 42 22.57 -3.92 -2.73
C VAL A 42 21.73 -2.71 -2.37
N ILE A 43 20.66 -2.89 -1.59
CA ILE A 43 19.80 -1.78 -1.14
C ILE A 43 20.58 -0.87 -0.20
N GLU A 44 21.27 -1.41 0.80
CA GLU A 44 22.09 -0.63 1.73
C GLU A 44 23.15 0.21 1.01
N ARG A 45 23.83 -0.39 0.03
CA ARG A 45 24.78 0.32 -0.83
C ARG A 45 24.11 1.43 -1.62
N ALA A 46 22.94 1.20 -2.19
CA ALA A 46 22.20 2.22 -2.93
C ALA A 46 21.81 3.41 -2.04
N LEU A 47 21.38 3.13 -0.80
CA LEU A 47 21.07 4.16 0.19
C LEU A 47 22.32 4.95 0.61
N ALA A 48 23.45 4.29 0.84
CA ALA A 48 24.70 4.93 1.24
C ALA A 48 25.27 5.86 0.16
N ILE A 49 25.17 5.46 -1.12
CA ILE A 49 25.64 6.26 -2.26
C ILE A 49 24.72 7.46 -2.51
N ASN A 50 23.41 7.23 -2.52
CA ASN A 50 22.47 8.25 -2.95
C ASN A 50 22.04 9.20 -1.83
N GLN A 51 22.07 8.76 -0.57
CA GLN A 51 21.66 9.55 0.60
C GLN A 51 20.30 10.24 0.39
N PRO A 52 19.22 9.46 0.15
CA PRO A 52 17.88 10.04 -0.01
C PRO A 52 17.33 10.55 1.33
N GLU A 53 16.72 11.74 1.31
CA GLU A 53 16.13 12.37 2.50
C GLU A 53 14.62 12.10 2.57
N PRO A 54 14.09 11.51 3.66
CA PRO A 54 12.66 11.17 3.75
C PRO A 54 11.73 12.40 3.73
N SER A 55 12.24 13.57 4.13
CA SER A 55 11.52 14.85 4.06
C SER A 55 11.38 15.39 2.62
N LYS A 56 12.07 14.78 1.64
CA LYS A 56 12.05 15.14 0.22
C LYS A 56 11.58 13.94 -0.61
N PRO A 57 10.30 13.58 -0.56
CA PRO A 57 9.80 12.32 -1.15
C PRO A 57 10.03 12.18 -2.66
N LEU A 58 10.00 13.28 -3.42
CA LEU A 58 10.34 13.24 -4.85
C LEU A 58 11.83 12.90 -5.08
N GLU A 59 12.71 13.35 -4.19
CA GLU A 59 14.13 13.03 -4.22
C GLU A 59 14.36 11.55 -3.89
N VAL A 60 13.63 11.00 -2.90
CA VAL A 60 13.65 9.56 -2.58
C VAL A 60 13.29 8.74 -3.81
N LEU A 61 12.17 9.07 -4.46
CA LEU A 61 11.72 8.41 -5.68
C LEU A 61 12.77 8.50 -6.80
N ALA A 62 13.35 9.67 -7.03
CA ALA A 62 14.33 9.89 -8.08
C ALA A 62 15.66 9.16 -7.84
N LYS A 63 16.09 9.03 -6.59
CA LYS A 63 17.38 8.45 -6.21
C LYS A 63 17.35 6.92 -6.13
N VAL A 64 16.29 6.34 -5.57
CA VAL A 64 16.25 4.90 -5.23
C VAL A 64 14.93 4.21 -5.62
N GLY A 65 14.05 4.91 -6.32
CA GLY A 65 12.80 4.36 -6.82
C GLY A 65 12.91 3.76 -8.23
N GLY A 66 11.77 3.74 -8.94
CA GLY A 66 11.64 3.25 -10.31
C GLY A 66 10.57 4.03 -11.07
N PHE A 67 10.64 4.02 -12.41
CA PHE A 67 9.71 4.78 -13.25
C PHE A 67 8.27 4.33 -13.08
N GLU A 68 8.04 3.03 -12.93
CA GLU A 68 6.74 2.43 -12.69
C GLU A 68 6.17 2.85 -11.33
N ILE A 69 7.01 2.98 -10.29
CA ILE A 69 6.61 3.50 -8.98
C ILE A 69 6.23 4.98 -9.12
N GLY A 70 7.02 5.76 -9.87
CA GLY A 70 6.69 7.17 -10.15
C GLY A 70 5.39 7.33 -10.94
N GLY A 71 5.12 6.42 -11.88
CA GLY A 71 3.84 6.34 -12.59
C GLY A 71 2.67 6.12 -11.61
N LEU A 72 2.80 5.19 -10.67
CA LEU A 72 1.79 4.94 -9.65
C LEU A 72 1.60 6.14 -8.71
N VAL A 73 2.68 6.83 -8.30
CA VAL A 73 2.59 8.09 -7.54
C VAL A 73 1.75 9.13 -8.30
N GLY A 74 2.02 9.31 -9.59
CA GLY A 74 1.26 10.21 -10.46
C GLY A 74 -0.22 9.83 -10.56
N VAL A 75 -0.53 8.54 -10.71
CA VAL A 75 -1.92 8.03 -10.72
C VAL A 75 -2.62 8.37 -9.41
N MET A 76 -2.00 8.13 -8.26
CA MET A 76 -2.58 8.41 -6.94
C MET A 76 -2.85 9.90 -6.76
N LEU A 77 -1.88 10.77 -7.09
CA LEU A 77 -2.03 12.22 -7.01
C LEU A 77 -3.15 12.72 -7.94
N GLY A 78 -3.17 12.24 -9.18
CA GLY A 78 -4.19 12.63 -10.17
C GLY A 78 -5.59 12.18 -9.79
N ALA A 79 -5.74 10.97 -9.22
CA ALA A 79 -7.01 10.45 -8.73
C ALA A 79 -7.51 11.26 -7.51
N ALA A 80 -6.65 11.51 -6.52
CA ALA A 80 -6.99 12.30 -5.35
C ALA A 80 -7.39 13.74 -5.71
N ALA A 81 -6.68 14.38 -6.66
CA ALA A 81 -7.05 15.70 -7.18
C ALA A 81 -8.45 15.73 -7.81
N LYS A 82 -8.91 14.60 -8.34
CA LYS A 82 -10.26 14.41 -8.90
C LYS A 82 -11.26 13.80 -7.91
N ARG A 83 -10.85 13.61 -6.65
CA ARG A 83 -11.64 12.96 -5.59
C ARG A 83 -12.08 11.53 -5.93
N ILE A 84 -11.22 10.80 -6.64
CA ILE A 84 -11.46 9.40 -7.03
C ILE A 84 -10.68 8.51 -6.06
N PRO A 85 -11.33 7.53 -5.40
CA PRO A 85 -10.63 6.59 -4.53
C PRO A 85 -9.68 5.70 -5.33
N VAL A 86 -8.54 5.36 -4.73
CA VAL A 86 -7.53 4.48 -5.32
C VAL A 86 -7.38 3.26 -4.44
N VAL A 87 -7.64 2.10 -5.03
CA VAL A 87 -7.38 0.83 -4.38
C VAL A 87 -5.92 0.44 -4.65
N ILE A 88 -5.09 0.45 -3.62
CA ILE A 88 -3.69 0.02 -3.70
C ILE A 88 -3.61 -1.50 -3.56
N ASP A 89 -2.70 -2.09 -4.34
CA ASP A 89 -2.51 -3.53 -4.52
C ASP A 89 -1.58 -4.11 -3.44
N GLY A 90 -0.37 -4.49 -3.83
CA GLY A 90 0.67 -5.03 -2.96
C GLY A 90 1.80 -4.04 -2.69
N PHE A 91 2.93 -4.59 -2.22
CA PHE A 91 4.10 -3.86 -1.74
C PHE A 91 4.60 -2.74 -2.67
N ILE A 92 4.64 -2.95 -3.99
CA ILE A 92 5.13 -1.94 -4.95
C ILE A 92 4.21 -0.72 -4.97
N SER A 93 2.90 -0.93 -5.03
CA SER A 93 1.93 0.16 -4.97
C SER A 93 1.88 0.82 -3.59
N GLY A 94 2.14 0.06 -2.52
CA GLY A 94 2.34 0.59 -1.18
C GLY A 94 3.55 1.51 -1.07
N ALA A 95 4.68 1.17 -1.71
CA ALA A 95 5.84 2.04 -1.78
C ALA A 95 5.54 3.35 -2.54
N ALA A 96 4.76 3.27 -3.62
CA ALA A 96 4.25 4.47 -4.29
C ALA A 96 3.35 5.31 -3.35
N ALA A 97 2.48 4.67 -2.56
CA ALA A 97 1.63 5.35 -1.61
C ALA A 97 2.41 6.10 -0.52
N LEU A 98 3.54 5.56 -0.04
CA LEU A 98 4.44 6.26 0.89
C LEU A 98 4.94 7.59 0.29
N ILE A 99 5.40 7.57 -0.96
CA ILE A 99 5.85 8.79 -1.65
C ILE A 99 4.68 9.75 -1.89
N ALA A 100 3.54 9.25 -2.38
CA ALA A 100 2.39 10.08 -2.71
C ALA A 100 1.78 10.78 -1.49
N THR A 101 1.67 10.08 -0.37
CA THR A 101 1.15 10.65 0.89
C THR A 101 2.15 11.59 1.56
N ALA A 102 3.46 11.36 1.41
CA ALA A 102 4.46 12.32 1.85
C ALA A 102 4.45 13.61 1.02
N LEU A 103 4.15 13.53 -0.29
CA LEU A 103 3.98 14.70 -1.16
C LEU A 103 2.68 15.46 -0.86
N SER A 104 1.60 14.74 -0.54
CA SER A 104 0.28 15.32 -0.28
C SER A 104 -0.44 14.51 0.82
N PRO A 105 -0.32 14.89 2.10
CA PRO A 105 -0.84 14.09 3.22
C PRO A 105 -2.33 13.75 3.14
N GLY A 106 -3.16 14.68 2.65
CA GLY A 106 -4.61 14.45 2.48
C GLY A 106 -4.98 13.40 1.42
N LEU A 107 -4.02 12.95 0.62
CA LEU A 107 -4.23 11.86 -0.35
C LEU A 107 -4.56 10.54 0.35
N LYS A 108 -4.11 10.34 1.59
CA LYS A 108 -4.36 9.12 2.37
C LYS A 108 -5.85 8.78 2.45
N ASP A 109 -6.71 9.78 2.56
CA ASP A 109 -8.17 9.59 2.71
C ASP A 109 -8.84 9.04 1.44
N TYR A 110 -8.11 9.03 0.31
CA TYR A 110 -8.55 8.42 -0.94
C TYR A 110 -7.99 7.02 -1.15
N LEU A 111 -7.11 6.53 -0.28
CA LEU A 111 -6.47 5.23 -0.44
C LEU A 111 -7.25 4.13 0.26
N ILE A 112 -7.44 3.02 -0.45
CA ILE A 112 -8.00 1.78 0.08
C ILE A 112 -6.93 0.69 -0.07
N ALA A 113 -6.47 0.11 1.05
CA ALA A 113 -5.53 -1.00 1.01
C ALA A 113 -6.27 -2.30 0.67
N ALA A 114 -6.05 -2.87 -0.52
CA ALA A 114 -6.78 -4.05 -0.94
C ALA A 114 -6.44 -5.28 -0.12
N HIS A 115 -5.15 -5.59 0.00
CA HIS A 115 -4.70 -6.79 0.68
C HIS A 115 -3.37 -6.59 1.41
N LEU A 116 -3.12 -7.44 2.39
CA LEU A 116 -1.79 -7.64 2.93
C LEU A 116 -1.04 -8.60 2.01
N SER A 117 0.07 -8.15 1.42
CA SER A 117 0.92 -9.03 0.62
C SER A 117 1.87 -9.83 1.50
N ALA A 118 2.37 -10.95 0.98
CA ALA A 118 3.37 -11.76 1.68
C ALA A 118 4.75 -11.08 1.82
N GLU A 119 5.02 -9.97 1.11
CA GLU A 119 6.25 -9.20 1.30
C GLU A 119 6.28 -8.53 2.69
N PRO A 120 7.35 -8.70 3.49
CA PRO A 120 7.40 -8.27 4.89
C PRO A 120 7.26 -6.75 5.04
N GLY A 121 7.86 -5.99 4.13
CA GLY A 121 7.78 -4.53 4.13
C GLY A 121 6.36 -3.99 3.89
N HIS A 122 5.42 -4.80 3.38
CA HIS A 122 4.07 -4.33 3.13
C HIS A 122 3.28 -4.11 4.43
N ARG A 123 3.46 -4.95 5.44
CA ARG A 123 2.86 -4.72 6.77
C ARG A 123 3.35 -3.41 7.36
N ILE A 124 4.68 -3.22 7.36
CA ILE A 124 5.35 -2.06 7.93
C ILE A 124 4.87 -0.77 7.25
N LEU A 125 4.80 -0.74 5.92
CA LEU A 125 4.33 0.47 5.23
C LEU A 125 2.84 0.75 5.47
N LEU A 126 2.00 -0.28 5.59
CA LEU A 126 0.57 -0.09 5.87
C LEU A 126 0.36 0.46 7.29
N GLU A 127 1.13 -0.03 8.26
CA GLU A 127 1.17 0.50 9.62
C GLU A 127 1.64 1.97 9.64
N HIS A 128 2.71 2.29 8.91
CA HIS A 128 3.21 3.66 8.78
C HIS A 128 2.15 4.60 8.15
N LEU A 129 1.45 4.12 7.12
CA LEU A 129 0.36 4.85 6.48
C LEU A 129 -0.92 4.87 7.34
N GLY A 130 -1.02 4.05 8.38
CA GLY A 130 -2.25 3.85 9.16
C GLY A 130 -3.41 3.36 8.31
N LEU A 131 -3.15 2.44 7.37
CA LEU A 131 -4.13 1.81 6.50
C LEU A 131 -4.35 0.36 6.91
N LYS A 132 -5.61 -0.06 7.02
CA LYS A 132 -5.98 -1.46 7.29
C LYS A 132 -6.32 -2.16 5.97
N PRO A 133 -5.66 -3.27 5.62
CA PRO A 133 -5.98 -4.01 4.41
C PRO A 133 -7.34 -4.71 4.51
N LEU A 134 -8.07 -4.82 3.40
CA LEU A 134 -9.35 -5.53 3.33
C LEU A 134 -9.16 -7.06 3.38
N LEU A 135 -8.10 -7.56 2.77
CA LEU A 135 -7.84 -8.98 2.56
C LEU A 135 -6.48 -9.43 3.14
N SER A 136 -6.37 -10.69 3.54
CA SER A 136 -5.10 -11.34 3.90
C SER A 136 -5.09 -12.75 3.32
N LEU A 137 -4.55 -12.88 2.11
CA LEU A 137 -4.66 -14.09 1.27
C LEU A 137 -3.28 -14.63 0.82
N ASP A 138 -2.20 -14.23 1.48
CA ASP A 138 -0.81 -14.60 1.14
C ASP A 138 -0.40 -14.31 -0.32
N MET A 139 -1.09 -13.35 -0.96
CA MET A 139 -0.83 -12.92 -2.32
C MET A 139 0.49 -12.16 -2.42
N ARG A 140 1.23 -12.39 -3.52
CA ARG A 140 2.51 -11.73 -3.80
C ARG A 140 2.81 -11.51 -5.29
N LEU A 141 1.82 -11.72 -6.15
CA LEU A 141 1.96 -11.57 -7.61
C LEU A 141 2.16 -10.10 -8.01
N GLY A 142 1.39 -9.20 -7.39
CA GLY A 142 1.32 -7.80 -7.79
C GLY A 142 0.40 -7.61 -8.98
N GLU A 143 0.82 -6.78 -9.94
CA GLU A 143 0.11 -6.47 -11.19
C GLU A 143 -1.30 -5.85 -11.01
N GLY A 144 -1.65 -5.41 -9.80
CA GLY A 144 -2.99 -4.90 -9.51
C GLY A 144 -4.02 -5.99 -9.21
N THR A 145 -3.60 -7.25 -9.04
CA THR A 145 -4.51 -8.37 -8.83
C THR A 145 -5.27 -8.29 -7.51
N GLY A 146 -4.60 -7.92 -6.41
CA GLY A 146 -5.23 -7.62 -5.13
C GLY A 146 -6.10 -6.38 -5.24
N ALA A 147 -5.65 -5.32 -5.91
CA ALA A 147 -6.46 -4.12 -6.13
C ALA A 147 -7.77 -4.42 -6.88
N ALA A 148 -7.74 -5.27 -7.90
CA ALA A 148 -8.95 -5.71 -8.61
C ALA A 148 -9.96 -6.37 -7.66
N LEU A 149 -9.50 -7.25 -6.76
CA LEU A 149 -10.36 -7.85 -5.73
C LEU A 149 -10.88 -6.80 -4.73
N GLY A 150 -10.03 -5.86 -4.32
CA GLY A 150 -10.40 -4.78 -3.41
C GLY A 150 -11.46 -3.83 -3.99
N ILE A 151 -11.43 -3.59 -5.30
CA ILE A 151 -12.46 -2.78 -5.99
C ILE A 151 -13.84 -3.44 -5.85
N PHE A 152 -13.96 -4.76 -6.06
CA PHE A 152 -15.23 -5.46 -5.86
C PHE A 152 -15.77 -5.31 -4.44
N LEU A 153 -14.89 -5.37 -3.43
CA LEU A 153 -15.31 -5.17 -2.04
C LEU A 153 -15.76 -3.74 -1.76
N ALA A 154 -15.03 -2.75 -2.30
CA ALA A 154 -15.40 -1.34 -2.17
C ALA A 154 -16.75 -1.04 -2.83
N GLU A 155 -17.00 -1.57 -4.03
CA GLU A 155 -18.28 -1.46 -4.70
C GLU A 155 -19.39 -2.17 -3.93
N THR A 156 -19.12 -3.36 -3.40
CA THR A 156 -20.08 -4.09 -2.56
C THR A 156 -20.49 -3.27 -1.34
N ALA A 157 -19.53 -2.63 -0.65
CA ALA A 157 -19.83 -1.75 0.48
C ALA A 157 -20.70 -0.54 0.07
N ALA A 158 -20.41 0.08 -1.07
CA ALA A 158 -21.21 1.18 -1.60
C ALA A 158 -22.64 0.73 -1.96
N ARG A 159 -22.80 -0.46 -2.54
CA ARG A 159 -24.11 -1.04 -2.85
C ARG A 159 -24.89 -1.38 -1.59
N VAL A 160 -24.25 -1.99 -0.59
CA VAL A 160 -24.87 -2.25 0.71
C VAL A 160 -25.45 -0.98 1.30
N LEU A 161 -24.69 0.13 1.28
CA LEU A 161 -25.17 1.41 1.80
C LEU A 161 -26.36 1.98 1.01
N ASN A 162 -26.37 1.83 -0.31
CA ASN A 162 -27.34 2.46 -1.20
C ASN A 162 -28.59 1.61 -1.48
N GLU A 163 -28.47 0.29 -1.39
CA GLU A 163 -29.46 -0.67 -1.90
C GLU A 163 -30.06 -1.55 -0.81
N MET A 164 -29.43 -1.70 0.37
CA MET A 164 -30.07 -2.45 1.46
C MET A 164 -31.20 -1.64 2.09
N ALA A 165 -32.36 -2.28 2.21
CA ALA A 165 -33.50 -1.73 2.92
C ALA A 165 -33.13 -1.44 4.39
N THR A 166 -33.58 -0.29 4.87
CA THR A 166 -33.56 0.05 6.30
C THR A 166 -34.52 -0.86 7.09
N PHE A 167 -34.36 -0.91 8.42
CA PHE A 167 -35.26 -1.68 9.29
C PHE A 167 -36.75 -1.35 9.06
N GLY A 168 -37.07 -0.06 8.89
CA GLY A 168 -38.42 0.40 8.59
C GLY A 168 -38.94 -0.09 7.24
N GLU A 169 -38.13 -0.01 6.18
CA GLU A 169 -38.50 -0.48 4.83
C GLU A 169 -38.65 -2.01 4.77
N ALA A 170 -37.83 -2.73 5.54
CA ALA A 170 -37.87 -4.19 5.63
C ALA A 170 -38.97 -4.72 6.57
N GLY A 171 -39.71 -3.84 7.27
CA GLY A 171 -40.73 -4.24 8.24
C GLY A 171 -40.19 -4.98 9.45
N VAL A 172 -38.92 -4.75 9.81
CA VAL A 172 -38.26 -5.39 10.95
C VAL A 172 -38.47 -4.53 12.18
N SER A 173 -38.99 -5.13 13.26
CA SER A 173 -39.18 -4.44 14.54
C SER A 173 -37.83 -4.04 15.14
N GLU A 174 -37.66 -2.75 15.45
CA GLU A 174 -36.53 -2.26 16.25
C GLU A 174 -36.65 -2.88 17.65
N GLY A 175 -35.78 -3.83 17.98
CA GLY A 175 -35.79 -4.49 19.29
C GLY A 175 -35.60 -3.47 20.42
N ASP A 176 -36.31 -3.66 21.53
CA ASP A 176 -36.26 -2.78 22.71
C ASP A 176 -34.82 -2.50 23.13
N LYS A 177 -34.47 -1.21 23.29
CA LYS A 177 -33.22 -0.78 23.91
C LYS A 177 -33.20 -1.32 25.35
N GLN A 178 -32.53 -2.43 25.60
CA GLN A 178 -32.14 -2.81 26.95
C GLN A 178 -31.15 -1.76 27.44
N THR A 179 -31.63 -0.84 28.27
CA THR A 179 -30.81 -0.09 29.21
C THR A 179 -30.04 -1.11 30.05
N ILE A 180 -28.75 -1.22 29.81
CA ILE A 180 -27.85 -1.92 30.72
C ILE A 180 -27.61 -0.92 31.86
N ASP A 181 -28.32 -1.12 32.98
CA ASP A 181 -28.03 -0.50 34.28
C ASP A 181 -26.65 -0.95 34.80
#